data_AF-M1C766-F1
#
_entry.id   AF-M1C766-F1
#
_cell.length_a   1.000
_cell.length_b   1.000
_cell.length_c   1.000
_cell.angle_alpha   90.00
_cell.angle_beta   90.00
_cell.angle_gamma   90.00
#
_symmetry.space_group_name_H-M   'P 1'
#
loop_
_entity.id
_entity.type
_entity.pdbx_description
1 polymer ?
#
loop_
_entity_poly.entity_id
_entity_poly.type
_entity_poly.pdbx_seq_one_letter_code
_entity_poly.pdbx_strand_id
1 'polypeptide(L)'
;MAANVHDWNWIICYNRLNYENALLQGPIVFWSYVFYLSKILEFLDTLLILLSRSRSRRLSFLHVYHHALVPLFCYFGVATGQSMWHVGVITNASVHVLMYAYYFLFAIGKRPRWKKLVTNIQIGQFMFCFVCFGAVIYYHFTSEFGCSGIDVWFYTFCFNVSLLALFLNFHFKTYAKKTS
;
A
#
# COMPACT_ATOMS: atom_id res chain seq x y z
N MET A 1 -13.57 -30.46 -5.46
CA MET A 1 -13.52 -30.09 -6.89
C MET A 1 -12.14 -29.51 -7.14
N ALA A 2 -11.33 -30.16 -7.98
CA ALA A 2 -9.95 -29.74 -8.21
C ALA A 2 -9.97 -28.41 -8.96
N ALA A 3 -9.38 -27.37 -8.37
CA ALA A 3 -9.19 -26.09 -9.04
C ALA A 3 -8.31 -26.31 -10.27
N ASN A 4 -8.80 -25.93 -11.45
CA ASN A 4 -7.99 -25.93 -12.67
C ASN A 4 -6.77 -25.03 -12.43
N VAL A 5 -5.57 -25.60 -12.57
CA VAL A 5 -4.28 -24.92 -12.38
C VAL A 5 -4.08 -23.75 -13.36
N HIS A 6 -4.95 -23.64 -14.38
CA HIS A 6 -4.94 -22.58 -15.39
C HIS A 6 -5.91 -21.41 -15.15
N ASP A 7 -6.72 -21.42 -14.08
CA ASP A 7 -7.61 -20.29 -13.78
C ASP A 7 -6.84 -19.16 -13.07
N TRP A 8 -6.28 -18.22 -13.82
CA TRP A 8 -5.61 -17.01 -13.28
C TRP A 8 -6.52 -16.11 -12.42
N ASN A 9 -7.81 -16.41 -12.36
CA ASN A 9 -8.81 -15.68 -11.58
C ASN A 9 -8.49 -15.63 -10.08
N TRP A 10 -7.78 -16.61 -9.53
CA TRP A 10 -7.38 -16.61 -8.12
C TRP A 10 -6.41 -15.48 -7.76
N ILE A 11 -5.63 -14.97 -8.72
CA ILE A 11 -4.76 -13.80 -8.50
C ILE A 11 -5.61 -12.56 -8.26
N ILE A 12 -6.75 -12.46 -8.94
CA ILE A 12 -7.59 -11.26 -8.92
C ILE A 12 -8.66 -11.33 -7.84
N CYS A 13 -9.24 -12.51 -7.64
CA CYS A 13 -10.41 -12.71 -6.80
C CYS A 13 -10.27 -14.00 -5.99
N TYR A 14 -10.23 -13.87 -4.67
CA TYR A 14 -10.30 -15.02 -3.77
C TYR A 14 -11.74 -15.26 -3.37
N ASN A 15 -12.21 -16.51 -3.47
CA ASN A 15 -13.42 -16.93 -2.81
C ASN A 15 -13.16 -17.05 -1.29
N ARG A 16 -14.09 -16.58 -0.45
CA ARG A 16 -14.01 -16.62 1.03
C ARG A 16 -13.65 -18.01 1.56
N LEU A 17 -14.19 -19.08 0.97
CA LEU A 17 -13.91 -20.46 1.38
C LEU A 17 -12.44 -20.86 1.13
N ASN A 18 -11.85 -20.41 0.02
CA ASN A 18 -10.43 -20.65 -0.26
C ASN A 18 -9.52 -19.83 0.66
N TYR A 19 -9.97 -18.64 1.05
CA TYR A 19 -9.25 -17.81 2.00
C TYR A 19 -9.19 -18.43 3.39
N GLU A 20 -10.33 -18.92 3.92
CA GLU A 20 -10.37 -19.57 5.24
C GLU A 20 -9.48 -20.81 5.31
N ASN A 21 -9.40 -21.59 4.22
CA ASN A 21 -8.48 -22.72 4.13
C ASN A 21 -7.01 -22.29 3.99
N ALA A 22 -6.74 -21.14 3.35
CA ALA A 22 -5.39 -20.59 3.19
C ALA A 22 -4.86 -19.86 4.44
N LEU A 23 -5.75 -19.33 5.30
CA LEU A 23 -5.45 -18.58 6.52
C LEU A 23 -4.49 -19.31 7.46
N LEU A 24 -4.48 -20.65 7.43
CA LEU A 24 -3.67 -21.46 8.34
C LEU A 24 -2.34 -21.94 7.73
N GLN A 25 -2.14 -21.95 6.40
CA GLN A 25 -1.02 -22.70 5.79
C GLN A 25 -0.37 -22.08 4.52
N GLY A 26 -0.78 -20.90 4.06
CA GLY A 26 -0.28 -20.31 2.82
C GLY A 26 0.91 -19.35 2.97
N PRO A 27 1.95 -19.41 2.11
CA PRO A 27 3.03 -18.42 2.06
C PRO A 27 2.54 -16.97 1.90
N ILE A 28 1.44 -16.76 1.18
CA ILE A 28 0.83 -15.44 0.95
C ILE A 28 0.37 -14.82 2.27
N VAL A 29 -0.23 -15.61 3.16
CA VAL A 29 -0.72 -15.13 4.46
C VAL A 29 0.46 -14.78 5.36
N PHE A 30 1.49 -15.63 5.40
CA PHE A 30 2.73 -15.34 6.13
C PHE A 30 3.34 -14.00 5.69
N TRP A 31 3.55 -13.78 4.40
CA TRP A 31 4.11 -12.53 3.88
C TRP A 31 3.20 -11.32 4.12
N SER A 32 1.88 -11.53 4.13
CA SER A 32 0.91 -10.48 4.47
C SER A 32 1.02 -10.05 5.93
N TYR A 33 1.22 -10.99 6.85
CA TYR A 33 1.49 -10.70 8.27
C TYR A 33 2.85 -10.01 8.46
N VAL A 34 3.90 -10.46 7.76
CA VAL A 34 5.22 -9.82 7.80
C VAL A 34 5.12 -8.36 7.31
N PHE A 35 4.37 -8.11 6.24
CA PHE A 35 4.10 -6.76 5.74
C PHE A 35 3.31 -5.93 6.75
N TYR A 36 2.29 -6.49 7.37
CA TYR A 36 1.56 -5.80 8.44
C TYR A 36 2.48 -5.39 9.60
N LEU A 37 3.34 -6.30 10.06
CA LEU A 37 4.34 -6.01 11.09
C LEU A 37 5.32 -4.93 10.65
N SER A 38 5.72 -4.91 9.37
CA SER A 38 6.61 -3.85 8.86
C SER A 38 5.96 -2.47 9.01
N LYS A 39 4.65 -2.33 8.81
CA LYS A 39 3.92 -1.06 9.02
C LYS A 39 3.91 -0.61 10.47
N ILE A 40 3.94 -1.55 11.42
CA ILE A 40 4.10 -1.22 12.83
C ILE A 40 5.54 -0.72 13.10
N LEU A 41 6.54 -1.35 12.50
CA LEU A 41 7.93 -0.91 12.62
C LEU A 41 8.16 0.48 12.01
N GLU A 42 7.41 0.87 10.98
CA GLU A 42 7.46 2.21 10.40
C GLU A 42 7.03 3.32 11.39
N PHE A 43 6.36 3.00 12.51
CA PHE A 43 6.16 3.98 13.60
C PHE A 43 7.49 4.44 14.21
N LEU A 44 8.56 3.64 14.12
CA LEU A 44 9.89 4.05 14.55
C LEU A 44 10.37 5.29 13.78
N ASP A 45 10.03 5.43 12.49
CA ASP A 45 10.35 6.64 11.72
C ASP A 45 9.69 7.88 12.34
N THR A 46 8.44 7.72 12.79
CA THR A 46 7.70 8.77 13.48
C THR A 46 8.36 9.09 14.82
N LEU A 47 8.77 8.08 15.58
CA LEU A 47 9.49 8.26 16.85
C LEU A 47 10.83 9.00 16.63
N LEU A 48 11.62 8.60 15.62
CA LEU A 48 12.88 9.25 15.26
C LEU A 48 12.67 10.70 14.82
N ILE A 49 11.60 11.00 14.08
CA ILE A 49 11.22 12.37 13.71
C ILE A 49 10.82 13.19 14.95
N LEU A 50 10.07 12.60 15.87
CA LEU A 50 9.65 13.26 17.11
C LEU A 50 10.81 13.59 18.04
N LEU A 51 11.81 12.70 18.10
CA LEU A 51 13.06 12.89 18.84
C LEU A 51 14.02 13.86 18.13
N SER A 52 13.91 14.02 16.82
CA SER A 52 14.74 14.96 16.05
C SER A 52 14.33 16.42 16.29
N ARG A 53 15.32 17.32 16.39
CA ARG A 53 15.12 18.79 16.38
C ARG A 53 14.38 19.32 15.15
N SER A 54 14.20 18.51 14.10
CA SER A 54 13.55 18.91 12.85
C SER A 54 12.07 18.48 12.74
N ARG A 55 11.38 18.26 13.88
CA ARG A 55 9.97 17.83 13.96
C ARG A 55 9.04 18.55 12.98
N SER A 56 8.92 19.88 13.05
CA SER A 56 7.96 20.64 12.23
C SER A 56 8.23 20.61 10.72
N ARG A 57 9.45 20.26 10.28
CA ARG A 57 9.78 20.14 8.84
C ARG A 57 9.52 18.74 8.28
N ARG A 58 9.51 17.70 9.12
CA ARG A 58 9.42 16.30 8.69
C ARG A 58 8.06 15.66 9.05
N LEU A 59 7.47 16.06 10.17
CA LEU A 59 6.16 15.60 10.62
C LEU A 59 5.04 16.38 9.91
N SER A 60 4.83 16.06 8.63
CA SER A 60 3.72 16.63 7.86
C SER A 60 2.39 15.96 8.22
N PHE A 61 1.28 16.64 7.93
CA PHE A 61 -0.06 16.03 8.05
C PHE A 61 -0.18 14.73 7.24
N LEU A 62 0.39 14.70 6.02
CA LEU A 62 0.45 13.50 5.17
C LEU A 62 1.14 12.33 5.89
N HIS A 63 2.27 12.58 6.57
CA HIS A 63 3.01 11.55 7.32
C HIS A 63 2.14 10.96 8.43
N VAL A 64 1.56 11.82 9.27
CA VAL A 64 0.75 11.37 10.42
C VAL A 64 -0.50 10.64 9.95
N TYR A 65 -1.20 11.20 8.96
CA TYR A 65 -2.40 10.59 8.37
C TYR A 65 -2.11 9.20 7.79
N HIS A 66 -1.01 9.06 7.05
CA HIS A 66 -0.57 7.79 6.48
C HIS A 66 -0.19 6.77 7.56
N HIS A 67 0.72 7.11 8.47
CA HIS A 67 1.19 6.16 9.49
C HIS A 67 0.10 5.78 10.51
N ALA A 68 -0.91 6.62 10.73
CA ALA A 68 -2.04 6.26 11.59
C ALA A 68 -2.99 5.25 10.92
N LEU A 69 -3.32 5.44 9.64
CA LEU A 69 -4.37 4.67 8.97
C LEU A 69 -3.85 3.46 8.19
N VAL A 70 -2.65 3.50 7.63
CA VAL A 70 -2.10 2.35 6.88
C VAL A 70 -2.06 1.06 7.70
N PRO A 71 -1.57 1.04 8.95
CA PRO A 71 -1.59 -0.18 9.76
C PRO A 71 -3.01 -0.69 10.00
N LEU A 72 -3.98 0.20 10.22
CA LEU A 72 -5.39 -0.15 10.42
C LEU A 72 -5.99 -0.82 9.18
N PHE A 73 -5.79 -0.23 7.99
CA PHE A 73 -6.26 -0.82 6.73
C PHE A 73 -5.51 -2.12 6.39
N CYS A 74 -4.25 -2.26 6.78
CA CYS A 74 -3.52 -3.52 6.64
C CYS A 74 -4.09 -4.62 7.53
N TYR A 75 -4.45 -4.29 8.77
CA TYR A 75 -5.14 -5.23 9.65
C TYR A 75 -6.46 -5.69 9.03
N PHE A 76 -7.29 -4.77 8.54
CA PHE A 76 -8.55 -5.14 7.90
C PHE A 76 -8.35 -5.98 6.64
N GLY A 77 -7.38 -5.64 5.79
CA GLY A 77 -7.07 -6.41 4.58
C GLY A 77 -6.67 -7.85 4.87
N VAL A 78 -5.88 -8.07 5.93
CA VAL A 78 -5.51 -9.41 6.40
C VAL A 78 -6.66 -10.09 7.14
N ALA A 79 -7.46 -9.37 7.93
CA ALA A 79 -8.57 -9.99 8.66
C ALA A 79 -9.69 -10.48 7.74
N THR A 80 -9.98 -9.77 6.65
CA THR A 80 -11.08 -10.11 5.72
C THR A 80 -10.64 -10.92 4.50
N GLY A 81 -9.34 -11.11 4.32
CA GLY A 81 -8.80 -11.78 3.13
C GLY A 81 -9.12 -11.04 1.87
N GLN A 82 -8.81 -9.74 1.87
CA GLN A 82 -9.16 -8.87 0.77
C GLN A 82 -8.56 -9.40 -0.55
N SER A 83 -9.39 -9.49 -1.57
CA SER A 83 -8.93 -9.86 -2.91
C SER A 83 -7.87 -8.87 -3.43
N MET A 84 -6.89 -9.37 -4.20
CA MET A 84 -5.71 -8.61 -4.66
C MET A 84 -4.77 -8.07 -3.56
N TRP A 85 -4.93 -8.46 -2.29
CA TRP A 85 -4.08 -7.98 -1.20
C TRP A 85 -2.58 -8.19 -1.44
N HIS A 86 -2.19 -9.37 -1.92
CA HIS A 86 -0.80 -9.73 -2.22
C HIS A 86 -0.14 -8.83 -3.28
N VAL A 87 -0.88 -8.42 -4.31
CA VAL A 87 -0.38 -7.49 -5.33
C VAL A 87 -0.12 -6.11 -4.70
N GLY A 88 -1.01 -5.65 -3.82
CA GLY A 88 -0.81 -4.44 -3.04
C GLY A 88 0.43 -4.50 -2.14
N VAL A 89 0.61 -5.62 -1.43
CA VAL A 89 1.79 -5.87 -0.59
C VAL A 89 3.09 -5.81 -1.40
N ILE A 90 3.16 -6.55 -2.52
CA ILE A 90 4.38 -6.62 -3.35
C ILE A 90 4.73 -5.26 -3.94
N THR A 91 3.74 -4.56 -4.50
CA THR A 91 3.97 -3.24 -5.11
C THR A 91 4.36 -2.19 -4.07
N ASN A 92 3.68 -2.15 -2.92
CA ASN A 92 4.04 -1.24 -1.85
C ASN A 92 5.42 -1.53 -1.28
N ALA A 93 5.74 -2.80 -1.00
CA ALA A 93 7.06 -3.20 -0.51
C ALA A 93 8.17 -2.81 -1.50
N SER A 94 7.94 -3.01 -2.80
CA SER A 94 8.90 -2.61 -3.85
C SER A 94 9.16 -1.10 -3.88
N VAL A 95 8.11 -0.29 -3.77
CA VAL A 95 8.24 1.18 -3.70
C VAL A 95 8.89 1.61 -2.39
N HIS A 96 8.58 0.96 -1.27
CA HIS A 96 9.20 1.24 0.03
C HIS A 96 10.69 0.93 0.02
N VAL A 97 11.13 -0.16 -0.61
CA VAL A 97 12.57 -0.46 -0.80
C VAL A 97 13.27 0.70 -1.50
N LEU A 98 12.68 1.24 -2.58
CA LEU A 98 13.23 2.40 -3.30
C LEU A 98 13.24 3.68 -2.44
N MET A 99 12.17 3.92 -1.68
CA MET A 99 12.05 5.08 -0.79
C MET A 99 13.10 5.03 0.34
N TYR A 100 13.23 3.90 1.01
CA TYR A 100 14.20 3.73 2.09
C TYR A 100 15.64 3.73 1.56
N ALA A 101 15.90 3.20 0.37
CA ALA A 101 17.20 3.35 -0.28
C ALA A 101 17.54 4.84 -0.51
N TYR A 102 16.56 5.66 -0.93
CA TYR A 102 16.75 7.10 -1.05
C TYR A 102 17.05 7.77 0.31
N TYR A 103 16.34 7.41 1.38
CA TYR A 103 16.59 7.95 2.73
C TYR A 103 17.94 7.52 3.29
N PHE A 104 18.34 6.26 3.07
CA PHE A 104 19.64 5.75 3.45
C PHE A 104 20.77 6.53 2.77
N LEU A 105 20.67 6.75 1.45
CA LEU A 105 21.63 7.57 0.71
C LEU A 105 21.73 8.99 1.28
N PHE A 106 20.59 9.59 1.64
CA PHE A 106 20.56 10.90 2.27
C PHE A 106 21.22 10.91 3.66
N ALA A 107 21.04 9.85 4.44
CA ALA A 107 21.64 9.71 5.77
C ALA A 107 23.17 9.59 5.72
N ILE A 108 23.74 8.93 4.71
CA ILE A 108 25.20 8.84 4.50
C ILE A 108 25.81 10.09 3.83
N GLY A 109 25.03 11.19 3.70
CA GLY A 109 25.49 12.46 3.16
C GLY A 109 25.43 12.58 1.62
N LYS A 110 25.06 11.53 0.90
CA LYS A 110 24.83 11.61 -0.56
C LYS A 110 23.44 12.21 -0.80
N ARG A 111 23.36 13.30 -1.56
CA ARG A 111 22.07 13.97 -1.88
C ARG A 111 21.64 13.65 -3.31
N PRO A 112 21.00 12.50 -3.57
CA PRO A 112 20.67 12.13 -4.93
C PRO A 112 19.54 13.01 -5.51
N ARG A 113 19.69 13.41 -6.78
CA ARG A 113 18.76 14.34 -7.46
C ARG A 113 17.43 13.70 -7.85
N TRP A 114 17.29 12.38 -7.72
CA TRP A 114 16.11 11.62 -8.12
C TRP A 114 14.96 11.63 -7.10
N LYS A 115 14.91 12.60 -6.18
CA LYS A 115 13.79 12.75 -5.22
C LYS A 115 12.42 12.81 -5.93
N LYS A 116 12.36 13.51 -7.07
CA LYS A 116 11.14 13.62 -7.88
C LYS A 116 10.73 12.27 -8.49
N LEU A 117 11.69 11.45 -8.91
CA LEU A 117 11.43 10.12 -9.43
C LEU A 117 10.77 9.22 -8.37
N VAL A 118 11.25 9.25 -7.13
CA VAL A 118 10.65 8.50 -6.02
C VAL A 118 9.19 8.90 -5.81
N THR A 119 8.89 10.20 -5.78
CA THR A 119 7.51 10.69 -5.64
C THR A 119 6.63 10.29 -6.84
N ASN A 120 7.16 10.32 -8.06
CA ASN A 120 6.42 9.89 -9.25
C ASN A 120 6.10 8.39 -9.23
N ILE A 121 7.04 7.56 -8.76
CA ILE A 121 6.83 6.12 -8.61
C ILE A 121 5.74 5.86 -7.55
N GLN A 122 5.75 6.58 -6.43
CA GLN A 122 4.69 6.50 -5.41
C GLN A 122 3.30 6.86 -5.97
N ILE A 123 3.20 7.93 -6.76
CA ILE A 123 1.96 8.30 -7.44
C ILE A 123 1.54 7.21 -8.44
N GLY A 124 2.49 6.68 -9.22
CA GLY A 124 2.25 5.57 -10.14
C GLY A 124 1.72 4.32 -9.44
N GLN A 125 2.21 4.00 -8.24
CA GLN A 125 1.72 2.88 -7.43
C GLN A 125 0.26 3.07 -7.01
N PHE A 126 -0.16 4.28 -6.64
CA PHE A 126 -1.58 4.56 -6.36
C PHE A 126 -2.44 4.40 -7.62
N MET A 127 -1.98 4.90 -8.76
CA MET A 127 -2.71 4.73 -10.04
C MET A 127 -2.87 3.26 -10.42
N PHE A 128 -1.81 2.47 -10.27
CA PHE A 128 -1.86 1.02 -10.47
C PHE A 128 -2.85 0.35 -9.50
N CYS A 129 -2.87 0.76 -8.23
CA CYS A 129 -3.80 0.25 -7.23
C CYS A 129 -5.28 0.50 -7.64
N PHE A 130 -5.59 1.66 -8.23
CA PHE A 130 -6.94 1.93 -8.75
C PHE A 130 -7.35 1.02 -9.90
N VAL A 131 -6.42 0.66 -10.78
CA VAL A 131 -6.68 -0.33 -11.85
C VAL A 131 -7.01 -1.68 -11.24
N CYS A 132 -6.23 -2.13 -10.24
CA CYS A 132 -6.51 -3.37 -9.51
C CYS A 132 -7.87 -3.34 -8.80
N PHE A 133 -8.24 -2.21 -8.18
CA PHE A 133 -9.55 -2.05 -7.55
C PHE A 133 -10.70 -2.18 -8.55
N GLY A 134 -10.57 -1.59 -9.74
CA GLY A 134 -11.54 -1.77 -10.84
C GLY A 134 -11.66 -3.21 -11.29
N ALA A 135 -10.54 -3.93 -11.39
CA ALA A 135 -10.55 -5.36 -11.71
C ALA A 135 -11.29 -6.18 -10.65
N VAL A 136 -11.05 -5.94 -9.35
CA VAL A 136 -11.75 -6.66 -8.27
C VAL A 136 -13.27 -6.47 -8.34
N ILE A 137 -13.75 -5.24 -8.59
CA ILE A 137 -15.20 -5.01 -8.80
C ILE A 137 -15.72 -5.78 -9.99
N TYR A 138 -15.02 -5.71 -11.13
CA TYR A 138 -15.45 -6.40 -12.34
C TYR A 138 -15.59 -7.91 -12.13
N TYR A 139 -14.61 -8.53 -11.47
CA TYR A 139 -14.67 -9.96 -11.15
C TYR A 139 -15.69 -10.28 -10.05
N HIS A 140 -15.94 -9.39 -9.11
CA HIS A 140 -16.95 -9.59 -8.08
C HIS A 140 -18.36 -9.73 -8.68
N PHE A 141 -18.68 -8.96 -9.72
CA PHE A 141 -19.99 -9.01 -10.39
C PHE A 141 -20.10 -10.09 -11.48
N THR A 142 -18.97 -10.55 -12.04
CA THR A 142 -18.97 -11.57 -13.09
C THR A 142 -18.78 -12.99 -12.56
N SER A 143 -18.31 -13.16 -11.32
CA SER A 143 -18.09 -14.47 -10.70
C SER A 143 -19.30 -14.96 -9.92
N GLU A 144 -19.62 -16.25 -10.01
CA GLU A 144 -20.79 -16.86 -9.34
C GLU A 144 -20.76 -16.74 -7.80
N PHE A 145 -19.58 -16.71 -7.19
CA PHE A 145 -19.41 -16.73 -5.72
C PHE A 145 -18.97 -15.39 -5.11
N GLY A 146 -18.72 -14.37 -5.94
CA GLY A 146 -18.19 -13.07 -5.50
C GLY A 146 -16.76 -13.11 -4.90
N CYS A 147 -16.13 -11.94 -4.83
CA CYS A 147 -14.80 -11.78 -4.24
C CYS A 147 -14.85 -11.48 -2.73
N SER A 148 -13.90 -12.04 -1.96
CA SER A 148 -13.75 -11.78 -0.52
C SER A 148 -13.21 -10.37 -0.23
N GLY A 149 -13.65 -9.80 0.90
CA GLY A 149 -13.23 -8.49 1.41
C GLY A 149 -13.86 -7.28 0.71
N ILE A 150 -15.03 -7.45 0.06
CA ILE A 150 -15.74 -6.36 -0.64
C ILE A 150 -16.26 -5.26 0.30
N ASP A 151 -16.57 -5.62 1.53
CA ASP A 151 -16.99 -4.73 2.62
C ASP A 151 -15.89 -3.73 2.98
N VAL A 152 -14.65 -4.20 3.10
CA VAL A 152 -13.48 -3.35 3.39
C VAL A 152 -12.95 -2.65 2.14
N TRP A 153 -13.21 -3.20 0.96
CA TRP A 153 -12.75 -2.65 -0.32
C TRP A 153 -13.16 -1.18 -0.50
N PHE A 154 -14.41 -0.82 -0.19
CA PHE A 154 -14.90 0.55 -0.39
C PHE A 154 -14.15 1.55 0.51
N TYR A 155 -13.99 1.22 1.79
CA TYR A 155 -13.24 2.05 2.73
C TYR A 155 -11.77 2.18 2.32
N THR A 156 -11.17 1.09 1.85
CA THR A 156 -9.78 1.07 1.38
C THR A 156 -9.62 1.90 0.10
N PHE A 157 -10.60 1.85 -0.80
CA PHE A 157 -10.63 2.69 -2.00
C PHE A 157 -10.69 4.17 -1.63
N CYS A 158 -11.63 4.58 -0.78
CA CYS A 158 -11.74 5.96 -0.33
C CYS A 158 -10.46 6.46 0.36
N PHE A 159 -9.82 5.62 1.17
CA PHE A 159 -8.55 5.93 1.81
C PHE A 159 -7.40 6.09 0.80
N ASN A 160 -7.33 5.26 -0.24
CA ASN A 160 -6.31 5.43 -1.29
C ASN A 160 -6.56 6.70 -2.13
N VAL A 161 -7.82 7.10 -2.34
CA VAL A 161 -8.17 8.38 -2.99
C VAL A 161 -7.67 9.55 -2.16
N SER A 162 -7.90 9.54 -0.84
CA SER A 162 -7.42 10.61 0.03
C SER A 162 -5.89 10.69 0.01
N LEU A 163 -5.19 9.56 0.12
CA LEU A 163 -3.72 9.51 0.04
C LEU A 163 -3.20 10.06 -1.30
N LEU A 164 -3.78 9.64 -2.43
CA LEU A 164 -3.39 10.17 -3.74
C LEU A 164 -3.55 11.69 -3.80
N ALA A 165 -4.67 12.23 -3.31
CA ALA A 165 -4.90 13.68 -3.28
C ALA A 165 -3.83 14.41 -2.44
N LEU A 166 -3.46 13.86 -1.28
CA LEU A 166 -2.41 14.41 -0.43
C LEU A 166 -1.02 14.33 -1.10
N PHE A 167 -0.70 13.23 -1.79
CA PHE A 167 0.55 13.07 -2.53
C PHE A 167 0.63 14.03 -3.73
N LEU A 168 -0.45 14.21 -4.47
CA LEU A 168 -0.53 15.19 -5.55
C LEU A 168 -0.35 16.61 -5.02
N ASN A 169 -1.02 16.98 -3.92
CA ASN A 169 -0.85 18.28 -3.28
C ASN A 169 0.61 18.51 -2.84
N PHE A 170 1.24 17.50 -2.24
CA PHE A 170 2.66 17.55 -1.88
C PHE A 170 3.56 17.72 -3.12
N HIS A 171 3.30 16.98 -4.18
CA HIS A 171 4.04 17.04 -5.44
C HIS A 171 3.92 18.44 -6.08
N PHE A 172 2.71 18.98 -6.20
CA PHE A 172 2.48 20.32 -6.74
C PHE A 172 3.14 21.39 -5.88
N LYS A 173 2.96 21.39 -4.56
CA LYS A 173 3.58 22.38 -3.66
C LYS A 173 5.11 22.34 -3.71
N THR A 174 5.70 21.16 -3.86
CA THR A 174 7.17 20.97 -3.83
C THR A 174 7.83 21.27 -5.18
N TYR A 175 7.18 20.90 -6.30
CA TYR A 175 7.81 20.93 -7.62
C TYR A 175 7.22 21.95 -8.58
N ALA A 176 5.95 22.36 -8.45
CA ALA A 176 5.37 23.38 -9.33
C ALA A 176 5.90 24.79 -9.01
N LYS A 177 6.33 25.04 -7.77
CA LYS A 177 6.98 26.30 -7.35
C LYS A 177 8.44 26.46 -7.79
N LYS A 178 9.01 25.48 -8.51
CA LYS A 178 10.40 25.50 -9.00
C LYS A 178 10.52 25.70 -10.52
N THR A 179 9.42 25.99 -11.20
CA THR A 179 9.39 26.29 -12.64
C THR A 179 9.22 27.79 -12.91
N SER A 180 9.73 28.65 -12.01
CA SER A 180 9.93 30.09 -12.25
C SER A 180 11.32 30.49 -11.77
#